data_AF-A0AAU9Z014-F1
#
_entry.id   AF-A0AAU9Z014-F1
#
_cell.length_a   1.000
_cell.length_b   1.000
_cell.length_c   1.000
_cell.angle_alpha   90.00
_cell.angle_beta   90.00
_cell.angle_gamma   90.00
#
_symmetry.space_group_name_H-M   'P 1'
#
loop_
_entity.id
_entity.type
_entity.pdbx_description
1 polymer ?
#
loop_
_entity_poly.entity_id
_entity_poly.type
_entity_poly.pdbx_seq_one_letter_code
_entity_poly.pdbx_strand_id
1 'polypeptide(L)'
;MCMVFACSWYTWGWRQGDQKFKANFCYLVSLKPASIKRNPIFFKKINFKGGGAFLFQFIGGPLEHNYRLKQFHFHWGAIDAWGSEHTVDNKCYPAELHLVHWNAVKFESFEDAALEENGLAVIGVFLKLGKHHKELQKLVDTLPSIKHKDTLVEFGSFDPSCLMPTCPDYWTYSGSLTTPPLSESVTWIIKKQPVEVDHDQLEQFRTLLVTSEGEKEKKMVDNFRPLQPLMNRTVRSSFRHDYVLNIQVKSKPAASQVTP
;
A
#
# COMPACT_ATOMS: atom_id res chain seq x y z
N MET A 1 -17.56 7.44 9.77
CA MET A 1 -16.15 7.27 9.40
C MET A 1 -16.12 6.83 7.95
N CYS A 2 -15.93 7.75 7.01
CA CYS A 2 -15.96 7.45 5.58
C CYS A 2 -14.52 7.37 5.11
N MET A 3 -13.96 6.17 5.17
CA MET A 3 -12.84 5.85 4.30
C MET A 3 -13.43 5.73 2.90
N VAL A 4 -12.93 6.52 1.96
CA VAL A 4 -13.34 6.43 0.56
C VAL A 4 -12.14 5.86 -0.19
N PHE A 5 -12.40 4.80 -0.97
CA PHE A 5 -11.38 3.88 -1.48
C PHE A 5 -11.19 4.03 -2.98
N ALA A 6 -10.08 3.53 -3.51
CA ALA A 6 -9.89 3.37 -4.94
C ALA A 6 -10.53 2.04 -5.45
N CYS A 7 -11.47 2.13 -6.40
CA CYS A 7 -12.03 1.08 -7.29
C CYS A 7 -13.09 1.59 -8.33
N SER A 8 -12.68 1.79 -9.60
CA SER A 8 -13.40 1.97 -10.91
C SER A 8 -14.68 2.85 -11.02
N TRP A 9 -14.90 3.72 -12.02
CA TRP A 9 -14.71 3.68 -13.49
C TRP A 9 -14.49 5.08 -14.12
N TYR A 10 -13.70 5.20 -15.20
CA TYR A 10 -14.03 5.96 -16.44
C TYR A 10 -12.96 5.69 -17.53
N THR A 11 -13.44 5.43 -18.74
CA THR A 11 -12.70 5.13 -19.97
C THR A 11 -11.93 6.34 -20.51
N TRP A 12 -10.70 6.11 -20.98
CA TRP A 12 -10.10 6.93 -22.04
C TRP A 12 -9.50 6.00 -23.12
N GLY A 13 -10.21 5.96 -24.26
CA GLY A 13 -9.76 5.60 -25.61
C GLY A 13 -8.76 4.45 -25.80
N TRP A 14 -9.27 3.25 -26.10
CA TRP A 14 -8.52 2.20 -26.78
C TRP A 14 -8.62 2.35 -28.31
N ARG A 15 -7.50 2.13 -29.00
CA ARG A 15 -7.47 1.67 -30.40
C ARG A 15 -6.62 0.40 -30.41
N GLN A 16 -7.20 -0.68 -30.95
CA GLN A 16 -6.67 -2.06 -30.90
C GLN A 16 -5.64 -2.28 -32.03
N GLY A 17 -4.53 -2.94 -31.73
CA GLY A 17 -3.54 -3.37 -32.72
C GLY A 17 -2.23 -3.85 -32.09
N ASP A 18 -2.00 -5.16 -32.17
CA ASP A 18 -0.74 -5.90 -32.04
C ASP A 18 0.12 -5.83 -30.76
N GLN A 19 0.24 -7.01 -30.15
CA GLN A 19 1.36 -7.58 -29.38
C GLN A 19 2.28 -6.69 -28.51
N LYS A 20 2.44 -7.20 -27.27
CA LYS A 20 3.41 -6.86 -26.20
C LYS A 20 2.94 -5.80 -25.22
N PHE A 21 2.29 -6.25 -24.15
CA PHE A 21 2.12 -5.43 -22.95
C PHE A 21 3.45 -5.34 -22.20
N LYS A 22 4.20 -4.27 -22.48
CA LYS A 22 5.16 -3.71 -21.52
C LYS A 22 4.37 -2.92 -20.49
N ALA A 23 4.14 -3.49 -19.33
CA ALA A 23 3.73 -2.73 -18.15
C ALA A 23 4.94 -1.95 -17.61
N ASN A 24 5.31 -0.85 -18.28
CA ASN A 24 6.33 0.07 -17.78
C ASN A 24 5.64 1.24 -17.09
N PHE A 25 5.32 1.13 -15.80
CA PHE A 25 5.16 2.28 -14.90
C PHE A 25 5.29 1.82 -13.45
N CYS A 26 6.01 2.63 -12.64
CA CYS A 26 6.59 2.37 -11.32
C CYS A 26 7.91 1.58 -11.34
N TYR A 27 8.98 2.24 -10.86
CA TYR A 27 10.26 1.58 -10.61
C TYR A 27 10.02 0.43 -9.62
N LEU A 28 10.09 -0.78 -10.14
CA LEU A 28 10.02 -2.00 -9.37
C LEU A 28 11.33 -2.13 -8.62
N VAL A 29 11.32 -1.97 -7.30
CA VAL A 29 12.42 -2.48 -6.48
C VAL A 29 12.26 -4.01 -6.47
N SER A 30 12.89 -4.67 -7.43
CA SER A 30 12.94 -6.12 -7.51
C SER A 30 13.99 -6.63 -6.53
N LEU A 31 13.54 -7.26 -5.44
CA LEU A 31 14.41 -7.80 -4.41
C LEU A 31 15.22 -8.99 -4.96
N LYS A 32 16.53 -8.83 -5.15
CA LYS A 32 17.48 -9.96 -5.11
C LYS A 32 18.07 -10.08 -3.68
N PRO A 33 18.19 -11.28 -3.10
CA PRO A 33 18.43 -11.45 -1.67
C PRO A 33 19.90 -11.29 -1.26
N ALA A 34 20.19 -10.62 -0.13
CA ALA A 34 21.45 -10.83 0.62
C ALA A 34 21.30 -10.63 2.16
N SER A 35 21.62 -11.70 2.90
CA SER A 35 22.09 -11.88 4.30
C SER A 35 21.51 -11.11 5.54
N ILE A 36 21.87 -11.58 6.74
CA ILE A 36 21.03 -11.73 7.96
C ILE A 36 21.41 -10.77 9.12
N LYS A 37 20.41 -10.25 9.88
CA LYS A 37 20.48 -10.08 11.35
C LYS A 37 19.10 -10.07 12.04
N ARG A 38 19.05 -10.51 13.30
CA ARG A 38 17.87 -10.79 14.16
C ARG A 38 17.34 -9.54 14.89
N ASN A 39 16.02 -9.31 14.89
CA ASN A 39 15.23 -8.79 16.03
C ASN A 39 13.70 -8.85 15.74
N PRO A 40 12.81 -8.85 16.77
CA PRO A 40 11.43 -9.30 16.62
C PRO A 40 10.41 -8.15 16.43
N ILE A 41 9.44 -8.37 15.53
CA ILE A 41 7.96 -8.27 15.70
C ILE A 41 7.26 -7.98 14.32
N PHE A 42 6.22 -8.79 14.01
CA PHE A 42 5.25 -8.75 12.89
C PHE A 42 5.71 -8.90 11.42
N PHE A 43 6.59 -9.86 11.14
CA PHE A 43 6.63 -10.64 9.88
C PHE A 43 6.97 -12.08 10.26
N LYS A 44 6.20 -13.09 9.83
CA LYS A 44 6.62 -14.48 10.02
C LYS A 44 7.67 -14.83 8.96
N LYS A 45 8.94 -14.54 9.26
CA LYS A 45 10.07 -15.12 8.52
C LYS A 45 10.09 -16.62 8.77
N ILE A 46 9.56 -17.41 7.83
CA ILE A 46 9.69 -18.87 7.88
C ILE A 46 11.03 -19.24 7.24
N ASN A 47 12.00 -19.65 8.05
CA ASN A 47 13.21 -20.29 7.56
C ASN A 47 12.92 -21.79 7.35
N PHE A 48 12.95 -22.26 6.12
CA PHE A 48 13.03 -23.70 5.85
C PHE A 48 14.51 -24.13 5.85
N LYS A 49 14.81 -25.27 6.48
CA LYS A 49 16.12 -25.92 6.35
C LYS A 49 16.22 -26.49 4.94
N GLY A 50 17.15 -25.95 4.14
CA GLY A 50 17.50 -26.45 2.82
C GLY A 50 17.19 -25.46 1.69
N GLY A 51 18.24 -24.90 1.10
CA GLY A 51 18.24 -24.37 -0.28
C GLY A 51 17.28 -23.23 -0.62
N GLY A 52 17.71 -21.98 -0.37
CA GLY A 52 17.57 -20.89 -1.35
C GLY A 52 16.17 -20.33 -1.66
N ALA A 53 15.50 -19.68 -0.70
CA ALA A 53 14.67 -18.50 -0.95
C ALA A 53 14.28 -17.83 0.38
N PHE A 54 14.63 -16.56 0.56
CA PHE A 54 14.00 -15.74 1.60
C PHE A 54 12.58 -15.40 1.12
N LEU A 55 11.59 -16.16 1.60
CA LEU A 55 10.18 -15.87 1.30
C LEU A 55 9.64 -14.91 2.36
N PHE A 56 9.49 -13.64 2.00
CA PHE A 56 8.62 -12.72 2.76
C PHE A 56 7.18 -13.18 2.55
N GLN A 57 6.65 -13.88 3.55
CA GLN A 57 5.30 -14.40 3.57
C GLN A 57 4.44 -13.54 4.49
N PHE A 58 3.32 -13.09 3.96
CA PHE A 58 2.29 -12.42 4.73
C PHE A 58 1.16 -13.42 5.03
N ILE A 59 0.82 -13.55 6.31
CA ILE A 59 -0.07 -14.60 6.85
C ILE A 59 -0.93 -13.98 7.95
N GLY A 60 -2.22 -14.35 7.97
CA GLY A 60 -3.17 -13.94 9.00
C GLY A 60 -4.02 -12.73 8.61
N GLY A 61 -4.75 -12.20 9.58
CA GLY A 61 -5.74 -11.15 9.33
C GLY A 61 -6.87 -11.67 8.43
N PRO A 62 -7.17 -11.02 7.30
CA PRO A 62 -8.24 -11.45 6.39
C PRO A 62 -7.85 -12.59 5.45
N LEU A 63 -6.60 -13.07 5.46
CA LEU A 63 -6.07 -13.99 4.46
C LEU A 63 -6.12 -15.45 4.93
N GLU A 64 -6.58 -16.32 4.05
CA GLU A 64 -6.69 -17.77 4.30
C GLU A 64 -5.38 -18.53 4.06
N HIS A 65 -4.51 -17.98 3.21
CA HIS A 65 -3.26 -18.60 2.76
C HIS A 65 -2.07 -17.66 2.92
N ASN A 66 -0.88 -18.19 2.66
CA ASN A 66 0.35 -17.42 2.68
C ASN A 66 0.53 -16.69 1.35
N TYR A 67 0.78 -15.38 1.41
CA TYR A 67 1.05 -14.57 0.22
C TYR A 67 2.53 -14.19 0.17
N ARG A 68 3.16 -14.39 -0.97
CA ARG A 68 4.58 -14.08 -1.19
C ARG A 68 4.72 -12.65 -1.70
N LEU A 69 5.59 -11.85 -1.07
CA LEU A 69 5.93 -10.52 -1.58
C LEU A 69 6.54 -10.64 -2.99
N LYS A 70 5.98 -9.90 -3.95
CA LYS A 70 6.49 -9.77 -5.32
C LYS A 70 7.32 -8.50 -5.49
N GLN A 71 6.78 -7.37 -5.02
CA GLN A 71 7.35 -6.04 -5.22
C GLN A 71 6.74 -5.05 -4.22
N PHE A 72 7.34 -3.86 -4.11
CA PHE A 72 6.67 -2.69 -3.53
C PHE A 72 6.89 -1.46 -4.40
N HIS A 73 6.00 -0.48 -4.31
CA HIS A 73 6.06 0.80 -5.03
C HIS A 73 5.35 1.90 -4.24
N PHE A 74 5.50 3.15 -4.70
CA PHE A 74 4.93 4.33 -4.06
C PHE A 74 4.06 5.13 -5.03
N HIS A 75 3.04 5.76 -4.48
CA HIS A 75 2.25 6.83 -5.11
C HIS A 75 2.47 8.13 -4.32
N TRP A 76 2.60 9.25 -5.01
CA TRP A 76 2.83 10.56 -4.39
C TRP A 76 2.26 11.72 -5.23
N GLY A 77 2.04 12.85 -4.58
CA GLY A 77 1.54 14.06 -5.21
C GLY A 77 2.64 15.06 -5.58
N ALA A 78 2.25 16.05 -6.37
CA ALA A 78 3.12 17.18 -6.72
C ALA A 78 3.49 18.06 -5.52
N ILE A 79 2.69 18.05 -4.44
CA ILE A 79 2.93 18.78 -3.20
C ILE A 79 2.54 17.93 -1.99
N ASP A 80 2.87 18.37 -0.77
CA ASP A 80 2.65 17.59 0.45
C ASP A 80 1.19 17.44 0.89
N ALA A 81 0.29 18.24 0.31
CA ALA A 81 -1.11 18.23 0.68
C ALA A 81 -1.87 16.99 0.17
N TRP A 82 -1.33 16.26 -0.82
CA TRP A 82 -1.99 15.07 -1.40
C TRP A 82 -0.98 14.11 -2.05
N GLY A 83 -1.44 12.91 -2.40
CA GLY A 83 -0.63 11.93 -3.12
C GLY A 83 -0.95 10.47 -2.83
N SER A 84 -1.59 10.18 -1.70
CA SER A 84 -2.10 8.84 -1.39
C SER A 84 -3.27 8.47 -2.30
N GLU A 85 -3.40 7.19 -2.64
CA GLU A 85 -4.56 6.70 -3.40
C GLU A 85 -5.78 6.55 -2.48
N HIS A 86 -5.55 6.09 -1.24
CA HIS A 86 -6.58 5.99 -0.22
C HIS A 86 -6.73 7.27 0.59
N THR A 87 -7.91 7.45 1.18
CA THR A 87 -8.17 8.51 2.17
C THR A 87 -8.81 7.95 3.43
N VAL A 88 -8.58 8.63 4.55
CA VAL A 88 -9.22 8.34 5.84
C VAL A 88 -10.04 9.55 6.23
N ASP A 89 -11.37 9.40 6.30
CA ASP A 89 -12.28 10.52 6.59
C ASP A 89 -12.04 11.73 5.69
N ASN A 90 -11.93 11.47 4.38
CA ASN A 90 -11.63 12.45 3.32
C ASN A 90 -10.26 13.14 3.44
N LYS A 91 -9.39 12.70 4.35
CA LYS A 91 -8.02 13.17 4.45
C LYS A 91 -7.10 12.31 3.59
N CYS A 92 -6.40 12.95 2.66
CA CYS A 92 -5.29 12.37 1.93
C CYS A 92 -3.95 12.58 2.67
N TYR A 93 -2.96 11.81 2.24
CA TYR A 93 -1.58 11.89 2.69
C TYR A 93 -0.67 12.25 1.51
N PRO A 94 0.53 12.82 1.76
CA PRO A 94 1.49 13.17 0.70
C PRO A 94 1.88 12.00 -0.22
N ALA A 95 1.89 10.77 0.32
CA ALA A 95 2.26 9.57 -0.42
C ALA A 95 1.69 8.31 0.23
N GLU A 96 1.69 7.21 -0.53
CA GLU A 96 1.27 5.88 -0.09
C GLU A 96 2.19 4.81 -0.67
N LEU A 97 2.65 3.90 0.19
CA LEU A 97 3.44 2.72 -0.15
C LEU A 97 2.52 1.51 -0.33
N HIS A 98 2.71 0.77 -1.41
CA HIS A 98 2.06 -0.52 -1.67
C HIS A 98 3.07 -1.65 -1.66
N LEU A 99 2.89 -2.61 -0.74
CA LEU A 99 3.61 -3.88 -0.76
C LEU A 99 2.71 -4.96 -1.35
N VAL A 100 3.05 -5.43 -2.55
CA VAL A 100 2.21 -6.34 -3.35
C VAL A 100 2.66 -7.77 -3.15
N HIS A 101 1.73 -8.59 -2.65
CA HIS A 101 1.91 -10.01 -2.42
C HIS A 101 0.92 -10.81 -3.28
N TRP A 102 1.26 -12.05 -3.58
CA TRP A 102 0.41 -12.96 -4.36
C TRP A 102 0.30 -14.34 -3.71
N ASN A 103 -0.83 -15.00 -3.94
CA ASN A 103 -1.15 -16.29 -3.36
C ASN A 103 -0.42 -17.42 -4.08
N ALA A 104 0.83 -17.63 -3.70
CA ALA A 104 1.69 -18.68 -4.25
C ALA A 104 1.31 -20.10 -3.77
N VAL A 105 0.26 -20.24 -2.94
CA VAL A 105 -0.30 -21.53 -2.55
C VAL A 105 -1.36 -21.98 -3.55
N LYS A 106 -2.18 -21.05 -4.04
CA LYS A 106 -3.30 -21.34 -4.95
C LYS A 106 -2.93 -21.21 -6.43
N PHE A 107 -1.97 -20.36 -6.77
CA PHE A 107 -1.60 -20.05 -8.14
C PHE A 107 -0.14 -20.39 -8.42
N GLU A 108 0.15 -20.78 -9.66
CA GLU A 108 1.51 -21.12 -10.11
C GLU A 108 2.34 -19.87 -10.41
N SER A 109 1.68 -18.79 -10.85
CA SER A 109 2.33 -17.54 -11.23
C SER A 109 1.65 -16.32 -10.62
N PHE A 110 2.39 -15.21 -10.58
CA PHE A 110 1.85 -13.92 -10.17
C PHE A 110 0.79 -13.43 -11.15
N GLU A 111 1.02 -13.69 -12.44
CA GLU A 111 0.20 -13.26 -13.55
C GLU A 111 -1.18 -13.91 -13.49
N ASP A 112 -1.26 -15.20 -13.20
CA ASP A 112 -2.54 -15.90 -12.99
C ASP A 112 -3.24 -15.39 -11.73
N ALA A 113 -2.50 -15.24 -10.63
CA ALA A 113 -3.05 -14.70 -9.39
C ALA A 113 -3.61 -13.28 -9.58
N ALA A 114 -2.98 -12.44 -10.42
CA ALA A 114 -3.42 -11.07 -10.64
C ALA A 114 -4.77 -10.97 -11.38
N LEU A 115 -5.27 -12.05 -11.97
CA LEU A 115 -6.54 -12.09 -12.69
C LEU A 115 -7.68 -12.70 -11.86
N GLU A 116 -7.37 -13.32 -10.72
CA GLU A 116 -8.29 -14.18 -9.98
C GLU A 116 -8.64 -13.61 -8.60
N GLU A 117 -9.87 -13.87 -8.15
CA GLU A 117 -10.32 -13.44 -6.84
C GLU A 117 -9.43 -14.06 -5.74
N ASN A 118 -9.06 -13.22 -4.75
CA ASN A 118 -8.12 -13.57 -3.69
C ASN A 118 -6.74 -13.99 -4.21
N GLY A 119 -6.36 -13.61 -5.43
CA GLY A 119 -5.03 -13.90 -5.94
C GLY A 119 -3.96 -12.96 -5.39
N LEU A 120 -4.31 -11.71 -5.05
CA LEU A 120 -3.37 -10.73 -4.52
C LEU A 120 -3.74 -10.24 -3.12
N ALA A 121 -2.72 -9.88 -2.35
CA ALA A 121 -2.86 -9.14 -1.10
C ALA A 121 -1.93 -7.93 -1.14
N VAL A 122 -2.49 -6.73 -0.97
CA VAL A 122 -1.70 -5.48 -1.00
C VAL A 122 -1.79 -4.80 0.35
N ILE A 123 -0.63 -4.54 0.94
CA ILE A 123 -0.51 -3.75 2.15
C ILE A 123 -0.27 -2.30 1.75
N GLY A 124 -1.20 -1.42 2.15
CA GLY A 124 -1.08 0.03 1.99
C GLY A 124 -0.54 0.68 3.25
N VAL A 125 0.46 1.55 3.12
CA VAL A 125 1.03 2.34 4.21
C VAL A 125 1.07 3.80 3.80
N PHE A 126 0.35 4.65 4.54
CA PHE A 126 0.39 6.10 4.34
C PHE A 126 1.74 6.68 4.80
N LEU A 127 2.26 7.65 4.05
CA LEU A 127 3.42 8.46 4.44
C LEU A 127 2.93 9.86 4.81
N LYS A 128 3.30 10.37 5.98
CA LYS A 128 3.02 11.75 6.41
C LYS A 128 4.32 12.50 6.68
N LEU A 129 4.28 13.83 6.54
CA LEU A 129 5.37 14.68 7.00
C LEU A 129 5.57 14.53 8.51
N GLY A 130 6.83 14.44 8.91
CA GLY A 130 7.24 14.31 10.30
C GLY A 130 8.75 14.11 10.40
N LYS A 131 9.16 13.16 11.24
CA LYS A 131 10.57 12.83 11.43
C LYS A 131 11.17 12.14 10.20
N HIS A 132 12.42 12.47 9.90
CA HIS A 132 13.26 11.79 8.92
C HIS A 132 13.25 10.25 9.10
N HIS A 133 12.98 9.52 8.01
CA HIS A 133 12.89 8.07 8.03
C HIS A 133 14.21 7.42 7.58
N LYS A 134 15.05 7.05 8.55
CA LYS A 134 16.41 6.52 8.30
C LYS A 134 16.46 5.35 7.32
N GLU A 135 15.50 4.44 7.39
CA GLU A 135 15.49 3.25 6.53
C GLU A 135 14.99 3.55 5.12
N LEU A 136 14.12 4.56 4.96
CA LEU A 136 13.68 5.03 3.65
C LEU A 136 14.82 5.75 2.94
N GLN A 137 15.72 6.38 3.68
CA GLN A 137 16.86 7.10 3.11
C GLN A 137 17.70 6.22 2.19
N LYS A 138 17.86 4.94 2.53
CA LYS A 138 18.57 3.96 1.71
C LYS A 138 17.99 3.83 0.30
N LEU A 139 16.67 3.94 0.17
CA LEU A 139 15.98 3.98 -1.13
C LEU A 139 16.13 5.36 -1.78
N VAL A 140 15.91 6.42 -1.01
CA VAL A 140 16.00 7.81 -1.47
C VAL A 140 17.37 8.12 -2.10
N ASP A 141 18.46 7.65 -1.49
CA ASP A 141 19.82 7.81 -1.99
C ASP A 141 20.05 7.19 -3.37
N THR A 142 19.20 6.25 -3.80
CA THR A 142 19.28 5.59 -5.11
C THR A 142 18.37 6.19 -6.17
N LEU A 143 17.42 7.04 -5.79
CA LEU A 143 16.50 7.69 -6.73
C LEU A 143 17.21 8.50 -7.81
N PRO A 144 18.30 9.25 -7.54
CA PRO A 144 19.03 9.97 -8.60
C PRO A 144 19.55 9.06 -9.71
N SER A 145 19.91 7.80 -9.38
CA SER A 145 20.40 6.81 -10.35
C SER A 145 19.30 6.19 -11.21
N ILE A 146 18.03 6.42 -10.87
CA ILE A 146 16.85 5.96 -11.61
C ILE A 146 15.93 7.13 -11.97
N LYS A 147 16.52 8.30 -12.24
CA LYS A 147 15.75 9.52 -12.56
C LYS A 147 14.87 9.33 -13.80
N HIS A 148 15.37 8.67 -14.84
CA HIS A 148 14.71 8.53 -16.14
C HIS A 148 13.98 7.20 -16.27
N LYS A 149 12.85 7.25 -16.99
CA LYS A 149 12.04 6.07 -17.28
C LYS A 149 12.91 4.94 -17.84
N ASP A 150 12.59 3.71 -17.44
CA ASP A 150 13.23 2.47 -17.89
C ASP A 150 14.71 2.31 -17.46
N THR A 151 15.26 3.23 -16.65
CA THR A 151 16.54 3.02 -15.96
C THR A 151 16.40 1.97 -14.85
N LEU A 152 17.38 1.06 -14.78
CA LEU A 152 17.43 0.01 -13.78
C LEU A 152 18.79 0.03 -13.07
N VAL A 153 18.75 0.01 -11.75
CA VAL A 153 19.94 -0.05 -10.89
C VAL A 153 19.88 -1.31 -10.03
N GLU A 154 21.03 -1.91 -9.77
CA GLU A 154 21.11 -2.93 -8.74
C GLU A 154 20.93 -2.28 -7.37
N PHE A 155 19.88 -2.70 -6.66
CA PHE A 155 19.63 -2.27 -5.30
C PHE A 155 20.13 -3.35 -4.35
N GLY A 156 20.90 -2.95 -3.34
CA GLY A 156 21.39 -3.85 -2.31
C GLY A 156 20.25 -4.54 -1.55
N SER A 157 20.61 -5.46 -0.65
CA SER A 157 19.61 -6.09 0.22
C SER A 157 18.83 -5.06 1.01
N PHE A 158 17.51 -5.10 0.88
CA PHE A 158 16.58 -4.24 1.58
C PHE A 158 15.46 -5.07 2.17
N ASP A 159 15.09 -4.77 3.42
CA ASP A 159 13.99 -5.44 4.11
C ASP A 159 12.78 -4.49 4.15
N PRO A 160 11.74 -4.71 3.33
CA PRO A 160 10.58 -3.80 3.27
C PRO A 160 9.81 -3.68 4.58
N SER A 161 10.00 -4.61 5.53
CA SER A 161 9.39 -4.51 6.85
C SER A 161 9.83 -3.27 7.62
N CYS A 162 10.99 -2.71 7.30
CA CYS A 162 11.48 -1.47 7.91
C CYS A 162 10.63 -0.23 7.56
N LEU A 163 9.77 -0.32 6.55
CA LEU A 163 8.84 0.73 6.13
C LEU A 163 7.43 0.53 6.71
N MET A 164 7.26 -0.41 7.63
CA MET A 164 5.98 -0.69 8.26
C MET A 164 5.83 0.07 9.58
N PRO A 165 4.63 0.59 9.89
CA PRO A 165 4.36 1.14 11.21
C PRO A 165 4.33 0.03 12.25
N THR A 166 4.69 0.36 13.49
CA THR A 166 4.72 -0.61 14.61
C THR A 166 3.32 -1.06 15.04
N CYS A 167 2.31 -0.21 14.88
CA CYS A 167 0.93 -0.54 15.24
C CYS A 167 0.35 -1.60 14.31
N PRO A 168 -0.22 -2.71 14.84
CA PRO A 168 -0.77 -3.78 14.02
C PRO A 168 -2.12 -3.42 13.41
N ASP A 169 -2.80 -2.36 13.85
CA ASP A 169 -4.11 -1.95 13.36
C ASP A 169 -4.14 -1.73 11.83
N TYR A 170 -5.24 -2.15 11.21
CA TYR A 170 -5.49 -1.99 9.78
C TYR A 170 -6.98 -1.98 9.47
N TRP A 171 -7.31 -1.49 8.28
CA TRP A 171 -8.57 -1.74 7.59
C TRP A 171 -8.38 -2.73 6.45
N THR A 172 -9.43 -3.45 6.09
CA THR A 172 -9.39 -4.39 4.97
C THR A 172 -10.70 -4.46 4.21
N TYR A 173 -10.59 -4.65 2.90
CA TYR A 173 -11.71 -4.79 1.98
C TYR A 173 -11.25 -5.50 0.69
N SER A 174 -12.20 -6.07 -0.06
CA SER A 174 -11.93 -6.62 -1.40
C SER A 174 -11.97 -5.51 -2.45
N GLY A 175 -10.93 -5.41 -3.28
CA GLY A 175 -10.79 -4.36 -4.28
C GLY A 175 -9.94 -4.79 -5.47
N SER A 176 -9.39 -3.80 -6.16
CA SER A 176 -8.66 -4.00 -7.40
C SER A 176 -7.20 -3.55 -7.31
N LEU A 177 -6.43 -3.89 -8.35
CA LEU A 177 -5.25 -3.11 -8.70
C LEU A 177 -5.65 -1.65 -8.98
N THR A 178 -4.76 -0.72 -8.65
CA THR A 178 -4.95 0.72 -8.91
C THR A 178 -4.35 1.17 -10.24
N THR A 179 -3.60 0.29 -10.89
CA THR A 179 -3.06 0.46 -12.24
C THR A 179 -3.65 -0.59 -13.19
N PRO A 180 -3.70 -0.32 -14.51
CA PRO A 180 -4.12 -1.30 -15.51
C PRO A 180 -3.42 -2.66 -15.31
N PRO A 181 -4.15 -3.79 -15.41
CA PRO A 181 -5.52 -3.93 -15.94
C PRO A 181 -6.66 -3.63 -14.96
N LEU A 182 -6.40 -3.14 -13.75
CA LEU A 182 -7.43 -2.83 -12.74
C LEU A 182 -8.26 -4.05 -12.29
N SER A 183 -7.68 -5.26 -12.37
CA SER A 183 -8.33 -6.51 -11.97
C SER A 183 -8.79 -6.47 -10.51
N GLU A 184 -10.00 -6.96 -10.25
CA GLU A 184 -10.62 -7.07 -8.92
C GLU A 184 -10.12 -8.31 -8.15
N SER A 185 -8.80 -8.47 -8.09
CA SER A 185 -8.10 -9.64 -7.51
C SER A 185 -7.45 -9.37 -6.15
N VAL A 186 -7.63 -8.17 -5.59
CA VAL A 186 -6.84 -7.68 -4.45
C VAL A 186 -7.63 -7.71 -3.15
N THR A 187 -7.09 -8.40 -2.14
CA THR A 187 -7.43 -8.13 -0.73
C THR A 187 -6.56 -6.99 -0.21
N TRP A 188 -7.17 -5.84 0.05
CA TRP A 188 -6.47 -4.67 0.57
C TRP A 188 -6.32 -4.74 2.10
N ILE A 189 -5.16 -4.31 2.58
CA ILE A 189 -4.82 -4.21 4.01
C ILE A 189 -4.16 -2.85 4.24
N ILE A 190 -4.95 -1.85 4.63
CA ILE A 190 -4.49 -0.47 4.82
C ILE A 190 -4.10 -0.26 6.27
N LYS A 191 -2.82 0.00 6.52
CA LYS A 191 -2.30 0.26 7.87
C LYS A 191 -2.89 1.54 8.45
N LYS A 192 -3.35 1.45 9.70
CA LYS A 192 -3.99 2.59 10.38
C LYS A 192 -3.02 3.73 10.66
N GLN A 193 -1.83 3.39 11.14
CA GLN A 193 -0.81 4.39 11.43
C GLN A 193 0.02 4.69 10.17
N PRO A 194 0.17 5.97 9.81
CA PRO A 194 1.13 6.36 8.79
C PRO A 194 2.56 6.24 9.31
N VAL A 195 3.51 6.16 8.38
CA VAL A 195 4.95 6.32 8.65
C VAL A 195 5.32 7.79 8.45
N GLU A 196 6.20 8.29 9.31
CA GLU A 196 6.76 9.64 9.19
C GLU A 196 7.94 9.64 8.23
N VAL A 197 7.96 10.64 7.35
CA VAL A 197 9.07 10.97 6.44
C VAL A 197 9.29 12.47 6.51
N ASP A 198 10.52 12.93 6.26
CA ASP A 198 10.73 14.37 6.16
C ASP A 198 10.40 14.90 4.76
N HIS A 199 10.39 16.23 4.65
CA HIS A 199 10.07 16.94 3.43
C HIS A 199 11.07 16.62 2.31
N ASP A 200 12.37 16.61 2.62
CA ASP A 200 13.42 16.43 1.63
C ASP A 200 13.40 15.02 1.03
N GLN A 201 13.06 14.00 1.82
CA GLN A 201 12.83 12.64 1.33
C GLN A 201 11.72 12.59 0.29
N LEU A 202 10.59 13.28 0.50
CA LEU A 202 9.51 13.34 -0.49
C LEU A 202 9.87 14.15 -1.73
N GLU A 203 10.62 15.24 -1.57
CA GLU A 203 11.13 16.02 -2.71
C GLU A 203 11.99 15.17 -3.64
N GLN A 204 12.78 14.23 -3.12
CA GLN A 204 13.57 13.32 -3.96
C GLN A 204 12.68 12.45 -4.87
N PHE A 205 11.51 11.99 -4.42
CA PHE A 205 10.55 11.28 -5.29
C PHE A 205 10.06 12.17 -6.44
N ARG A 206 9.83 13.46 -6.16
CA ARG A 206 9.36 14.46 -7.15
C ARG A 206 10.44 14.86 -8.16
N THR A 207 11.68 14.40 -7.99
CA THR A 207 12.75 14.58 -9.00
C THR A 207 12.71 13.53 -10.11
N LEU A 208 12.02 12.40 -9.90
CA LEU A 208 11.88 11.34 -10.88
C LEU A 208 11.07 11.81 -12.09
N LEU A 209 11.34 11.22 -13.26
CA LEU A 209 10.71 11.57 -14.53
C LEU A 209 9.92 10.39 -15.10
N VAL A 210 8.81 10.71 -15.79
CA VAL A 210 8.05 9.73 -16.59
C VAL A 210 8.60 9.57 -18.01
N THR A 211 9.59 10.39 -18.36
CA THR A 211 10.22 10.46 -19.68
C THR A 211 11.59 9.79 -19.66
N SER A 212 11.97 9.24 -20.81
CA SER A 212 13.28 8.61 -21.00
C SER A 212 14.39 9.67 -21.08
N GLU A 213 15.64 9.22 -21.02
CA GLU A 213 16.79 10.10 -21.27
C GLU A 213 16.76 10.66 -22.71
N GLY A 214 17.04 11.96 -22.85
CA GLY A 214 16.97 12.67 -24.14
C GLY A 214 15.58 13.17 -24.56
N GLU A 215 14.51 12.77 -23.86
CA GLU A 215 13.17 13.32 -24.07
C GLU A 215 12.97 14.61 -23.25
N LYS A 216 11.97 15.42 -23.63
CA LYS A 216 11.57 16.60 -22.84
C LYS A 216 11.15 16.17 -21.44
N GLU A 217 11.88 16.61 -20.43
CA GLU A 217 11.64 16.21 -19.03
C GLU A 217 10.18 16.45 -18.61
N LYS A 218 9.54 15.40 -18.09
CA LYS A 218 8.25 15.48 -17.40
C LYS A 218 8.35 14.79 -16.05
N LYS A 219 8.13 15.54 -14.97
CA LYS A 219 8.17 15.01 -13.61
C LYS A 219 7.12 13.91 -13.39
N MET A 220 7.50 12.90 -12.63
CA MET A 220 6.61 11.87 -12.10
C MET A 220 6.01 12.41 -10.81
N VAL A 221 4.85 13.05 -10.93
CA VAL A 221 4.04 13.54 -9.81
C VAL A 221 2.58 13.25 -10.11
N ASP A 222 1.76 13.24 -9.06
CA ASP A 222 0.35 12.89 -9.13
C ASP A 222 0.13 11.52 -9.80
N ASN A 223 1.01 10.56 -9.47
CA ASN A 223 0.98 9.20 -10.00
C ASN A 223 0.02 8.29 -9.22
N PHE A 224 -1.10 8.83 -8.75
CA PHE A 224 -2.14 8.12 -8.01
C PHE A 224 -3.45 8.12 -8.79
N ARG A 225 -4.24 7.07 -8.59
CA ARG A 225 -5.60 6.94 -9.08
C ARG A 225 -6.55 7.76 -8.19
N PRO A 226 -7.51 8.49 -8.77
CA PRO A 226 -8.57 9.14 -7.99
C PRO A 226 -9.39 8.14 -7.19
N LEU A 227 -10.02 8.62 -6.12
CA LEU A 227 -11.01 7.88 -5.33
C LEU A 227 -12.15 7.37 -6.21
N GLN A 228 -12.76 6.27 -5.80
CA GLN A 228 -13.84 5.63 -6.54
C GLN A 228 -14.94 5.16 -5.58
N PRO A 229 -16.12 4.80 -6.10
CA PRO A 229 -17.26 4.47 -5.23
C PRO A 229 -17.03 3.21 -4.40
N LEU A 230 -17.44 3.23 -3.12
CA LEU A 230 -17.42 2.04 -2.27
C LEU A 230 -18.38 0.96 -2.79
N MET A 231 -19.47 1.36 -3.46
CA MET A 231 -20.58 0.49 -3.85
C MET A 231 -21.11 -0.29 -2.64
N ASN A 232 -21.36 -1.59 -2.79
CA ASN A 232 -21.90 -2.45 -1.73
C ASN A 232 -20.82 -3.14 -0.88
N ARG A 233 -19.55 -2.71 -0.99
CA ARG A 233 -18.45 -3.36 -0.28
C ARG A 233 -18.43 -2.97 1.19
N THR A 234 -18.05 -3.93 2.02
CA THR A 234 -17.86 -3.71 3.46
C THR A 234 -16.40 -3.54 3.78
N VAL A 235 -16.10 -2.51 4.57
CA VAL A 235 -14.78 -2.27 5.14
C VAL A 235 -14.76 -2.84 6.55
N ARG A 236 -13.78 -3.67 6.86
CA ARG A 236 -13.56 -4.21 8.20
C ARG A 236 -12.36 -3.51 8.84
N SER A 237 -12.40 -3.32 10.15
CA SER A 237 -11.26 -2.83 10.94
C SER A 237 -10.79 -3.93 11.89
N SER A 238 -9.48 -4.03 12.13
CA SER A 238 -8.93 -4.94 13.15
C SER A 238 -9.01 -4.39 14.58
N PHE A 239 -9.50 -3.16 14.73
CA PHE A 239 -9.63 -2.44 15.98
C PHE A 239 -11.05 -1.93 16.18
N ARG A 240 -11.43 -1.66 17.43
CA ARG A 240 -12.71 -1.05 17.78
C ARG A 240 -12.68 0.44 17.46
N HIS A 241 -13.78 0.95 16.92
CA HIS A 241 -13.96 2.39 16.82
C HIS A 241 -14.37 2.89 18.21
N ASP A 242 -13.60 3.80 18.81
CA ASP A 242 -13.84 4.30 20.17
C ASP A 242 -15.14 5.16 20.30
N TYR A 243 -15.93 5.26 19.24
CA TYR A 243 -17.24 5.93 19.21
C TYR A 243 -18.39 4.97 19.49
N VAL A 244 -18.33 4.17 20.57
CA VAL A 244 -19.55 3.61 21.16
C VAL A 244 -20.00 4.54 22.28
N LEU A 245 -20.74 5.55 21.84
CA LEU A 245 -21.64 6.45 22.55
C LEU A 245 -21.71 6.30 24.07
N ASN A 246 -21.41 7.41 24.74
CA ASN A 246 -22.09 7.90 25.93
C ASN A 246 -23.62 7.82 25.74
N ILE A 247 -24.21 6.63 25.87
CA ILE A 247 -25.61 6.51 26.21
C ILE A 247 -25.68 7.03 27.63
N GLN A 248 -26.14 8.28 27.77
CA GLN A 248 -26.56 8.81 29.05
C GLN A 248 -27.41 7.74 29.73
N VAL A 249 -26.90 7.22 30.84
CA VAL A 249 -27.72 6.53 31.82
C VAL A 249 -28.77 7.55 32.25
N LYS A 250 -29.96 7.50 31.65
CA LYS A 250 -31.13 8.21 32.18
C LYS A 250 -31.33 7.66 33.59
N SER A 251 -30.97 8.46 34.59
CA SER A 251 -31.37 8.22 35.96
C SER A 251 -32.90 8.06 36.00
N LYS A 252 -33.35 6.97 36.63
CA LYS A 252 -34.78 6.73 36.92
C LYS A 252 -35.31 7.93 37.73
N PRO A 253 -36.55 8.40 37.49
CA PRO A 253 -37.18 9.34 38.41
C PRO A 253 -37.40 8.65 39.76
N ALA A 254 -37.01 9.31 40.84
CA ALA A 254 -37.37 8.90 42.19
C ALA A 254 -38.89 8.96 42.32
N ALA A 255 -39.48 7.87 42.83
CA ALA A 255 -40.89 7.85 43.20
C ALA A 255 -41.13 8.87 44.31
N SER A 256 -41.92 9.90 44.03
CA SER A 256 -42.44 10.79 45.07
C SER A 256 -43.45 10.01 45.91
N GLN A 257 -43.11 9.79 47.17
CA GLN A 257 -44.07 9.37 48.18
C GLN A 257 -45.16 10.45 48.29
N VAL A 258 -46.40 10.06 48.02
CA VAL A 258 -47.58 10.83 48.42
C VAL A 258 -48.21 10.03 49.55
N THR A 259 -48.19 10.58 50.75
CA THR A 259 -49.09 10.18 51.84
C THR A 259 -49.73 11.46 52.39
N PRO A 260 -51.07 11.52 52.50
CA PRO A 260 -51.71 12.37 53.48
C PRO A 260 -51.46 11.86 54.91
#